data_AF-A0A4Q1UDY4-F1
#
_entry.id   AF-A0A4Q1UDY4-F1
#
_cell.length_a   1.000
_cell.length_b   1.000
_cell.length_c   1.000
_cell.angle_alpha   90.00
_cell.angle_beta   90.00
_cell.angle_gamma   90.00
#
_symmetry.space_group_name_H-M   'P 1'
#
loop_
_entity.id
_entity.type
_entity.pdbx_description
1 polymer ?
#
loop_
_entity_poly.entity_id
_entity_poly.type
_entity_poly.pdbx_seq_one_letter_code
_entity_poly.pdbx_strand_id
1 'polypeptide(L)'
;MLEIQVKNEKVELKFNFKALFRANKLFSSQPNANDGASSIWLGFVTGDVTALFNAIKAMLPEKYTDADIISAIDEQPDPDAFYDEVVEELHKSAFFRREMKQWLKLNEKYGISLMEKKNMTAEEKGKKALLKDTLEEVKKSLS
;
A
#
# COMPACT_ATOMS: atom_id res chain seq x y z
N MET A 1 -8.48 2.99 17.87
CA MET A 1 -8.13 4.26 17.19
C MET A 1 -6.64 4.17 17.02
N LEU A 2 -6.15 4.20 15.77
CA LEU A 2 -4.73 4.05 15.49
C LEU A 2 -4.02 5.40 15.73
N GLU A 3 -2.97 5.39 16.54
CA GLU A 3 -2.21 6.59 16.90
C GLU A 3 -0.72 6.29 16.91
N ILE A 4 0.10 7.31 16.67
CA ILE A 4 1.54 7.22 16.75
C ILE A 4 2.11 8.45 17.46
N GLN A 5 3.16 8.25 18.26
CA GLN A 5 3.92 9.33 18.86
C GLN A 5 5.02 9.75 17.88
N VAL A 6 4.98 11.01 17.42
CA VAL A 6 6.04 11.56 16.55
C VAL A 6 6.63 12.78 17.22
N LYS A 7 7.91 12.71 17.60
CA LYS A 7 8.55 13.68 18.50
C LYS A 7 7.75 13.76 19.82
N ASN A 8 7.28 14.95 20.17
CA ASN A 8 6.53 15.22 21.40
C ASN A 8 5.01 15.32 21.16
N GLU A 9 4.52 14.90 19.99
CA GLU A 9 3.11 14.98 19.64
C GLU A 9 2.51 13.58 19.37
N LYS A 10 1.34 13.32 19.96
CA LYS A 10 0.51 12.16 19.63
C LYS A 10 -0.38 12.49 18.44
N VAL A 11 -0.30 11.70 17.38
CA VAL A 11 -1.01 11.95 16.12
C VAL A 11 -1.93 10.78 15.80
N GLU A 12 -3.21 11.07 15.53
CA GLU A 12 -4.15 10.08 15.01
C GLU A 12 -3.78 9.73 13.56
N LEU A 13 -3.65 8.44 13.29
CA LEU A 13 -3.39 7.90 11.96
C LEU A 13 -4.70 7.45 11.32
N LYS A 14 -4.94 7.92 10.10
CA LYS A 14 -6.17 7.61 9.37
C LYS A 14 -5.96 7.61 7.88
N PHE A 15 -6.40 6.53 7.22
CA PHE A 15 -6.46 6.43 5.76
C PHE A 15 -7.64 7.20 5.18
N ASN A 16 -7.68 8.52 5.43
CA ASN A 16 -8.70 9.43 4.92
C ASN A 16 -8.38 9.93 3.48
N PHE A 17 -9.24 10.79 2.93
CA PHE A 17 -9.04 11.34 1.58
C PHE A 17 -7.75 12.17 1.44
N LYS A 18 -7.28 12.84 2.50
CA LYS A 18 -6.00 13.55 2.47
C LYS A 18 -4.84 12.57 2.38
N ALA A 19 -4.91 11.46 3.12
CA ALA A 19 -3.92 10.39 3.04
C ALA A 19 -3.90 9.75 1.64
N LEU A 20 -5.06 9.54 1.02
CA LEU A 20 -5.15 9.10 -0.38
C LEU A 20 -4.41 10.07 -1.32
N PHE A 21 -4.69 11.37 -1.23
CA PHE A 21 -4.04 12.36 -2.09
C PHE A 21 -2.52 12.39 -1.91
N ARG A 22 -2.05 12.32 -0.66
CA ARG A 22 -0.61 12.23 -0.36
C ARG A 22 0.02 10.94 -0.86
N ALA A 23 -0.65 9.80 -0.68
CA ALA A 23 -0.18 8.51 -1.18
C ALA A 23 0.04 8.58 -2.69
N ASN A 24 -0.93 9.10 -3.44
CA ASN A 24 -0.82 9.26 -4.89
C ASN A 24 0.29 10.24 -5.28
N LYS A 25 0.49 11.32 -4.53
CA LYS A 25 1.58 12.28 -4.79
C LYS A 25 2.97 11.66 -4.56
N LEU A 26 3.13 10.85 -3.52
CA LEU A 26 4.44 10.38 -3.04
C LEU A 26 4.85 9.01 -3.59
N PHE A 27 3.90 8.12 -3.81
CA PHE A 27 4.15 6.69 -4.03
C PHE A 27 3.51 6.14 -5.30
N SER A 28 3.12 7.02 -6.23
CA SER A 28 2.69 6.56 -7.56
C SER A 28 3.83 5.84 -8.28
N SER A 29 3.51 4.77 -9.00
CA SER A 29 4.48 3.95 -9.73
C SER A 29 5.16 4.73 -10.87
N GLN A 30 4.47 5.72 -11.43
CA GLN A 30 4.95 6.61 -12.49
C GLN A 30 4.39 8.02 -12.33
N PRO A 31 5.05 9.05 -12.92
CA PRO A 31 4.51 10.41 -12.93
C PRO A 31 3.07 10.43 -13.48
N ASN A 32 2.15 11.03 -12.71
CA ASN A 32 0.73 11.16 -13.02
C ASN A 32 -0.11 9.86 -13.04
N ALA A 33 0.43 8.73 -12.58
CA ALA A 33 -0.31 7.47 -12.51
C ALA A 33 -1.44 7.50 -11.46
N ASN A 34 -1.27 8.30 -10.39
CA ASN A 34 -2.23 8.43 -9.28
C ASN A 34 -2.61 7.10 -8.63
N ASP A 35 -1.67 6.16 -8.56
CA ASP A 35 -1.88 4.78 -8.07
C ASP A 35 -1.18 4.51 -6.74
N GLY A 36 -0.61 5.53 -6.09
CA GLY A 36 0.17 5.35 -4.85
C GLY A 36 -0.61 4.74 -3.68
N ALA A 37 -1.93 4.95 -3.59
CA ALA A 37 -2.74 4.22 -2.62
C ALA A 37 -2.78 2.70 -2.88
N SER A 38 -2.84 2.31 -4.16
CA SER A 38 -2.75 0.89 -4.54
C SER A 38 -1.33 0.36 -4.32
N SER A 39 -0.29 1.17 -4.56
CA SER A 39 1.11 0.80 -4.28
C SER A 39 1.34 0.47 -2.80
N ILE A 40 0.81 1.29 -1.88
CA ILE A 40 0.90 1.02 -0.44
C ILE A 40 0.21 -0.30 -0.09
N TRP A 41 -1.02 -0.50 -0.60
CA TRP A 41 -1.78 -1.73 -0.35
C TRP A 41 -1.04 -2.96 -0.87
N LEU A 42 -0.51 -2.89 -2.10
CA LEU A 42 0.29 -3.95 -2.70
C LEU A 42 1.52 -4.25 -1.85
N GLY A 43 2.18 -3.24 -1.30
CA GLY A 43 3.30 -3.41 -0.38
C GLY A 43 2.96 -4.31 0.81
N PHE A 44 1.80 -4.10 1.46
CA PHE A 44 1.34 -4.99 2.53
C PHE A 44 1.06 -6.41 2.03
N VAL A 45 0.40 -6.54 0.88
CA VAL A 45 0.06 -7.84 0.28
C VAL A 45 1.31 -8.64 -0.12
N THR A 46 2.36 -7.97 -0.60
CA THR A 46 3.58 -8.63 -1.08
C THR A 46 4.69 -8.71 -0.05
N GLY A 47 4.46 -8.24 1.18
CA GLY A 47 5.47 -8.22 2.24
C GLY A 47 6.63 -7.26 1.99
N ASP A 48 6.38 -6.13 1.31
CA ASP A 48 7.37 -5.06 1.14
C ASP A 48 7.65 -4.41 2.50
N VAL A 49 8.91 -4.46 2.93
CA VAL A 49 9.39 -3.91 4.20
C VAL A 49 9.17 -2.40 4.32
N THR A 50 9.01 -1.69 3.20
CA THR A 50 8.77 -0.23 3.19
C THR A 50 7.29 0.14 3.27
N ALA A 51 6.37 -0.83 3.20
CA ALA A 51 4.93 -0.59 3.14
C ALA A 51 4.43 0.19 4.38
N LEU A 52 4.89 -0.20 5.57
CA LEU A 52 4.54 0.47 6.82
C LEU A 52 4.97 1.94 6.81
N PHE A 53 6.23 2.21 6.47
CA PHE A 53 6.75 3.57 6.37
C PHE A 53 5.95 4.42 5.37
N ASN A 54 5.68 3.89 4.18
CA ASN A 54 4.92 4.59 3.14
C ASN A 54 3.48 4.90 3.60
N ALA A 55 2.84 3.95 4.28
CA ALA A 55 1.53 4.13 4.90
C ALA A 55 1.53 5.26 5.93
N ILE A 56 2.45 5.23 6.90
CA ILE A 56 2.54 6.25 7.94
C ILE A 56 2.82 7.63 7.32
N LYS A 57 3.76 7.71 6.38
CA LYS A 57 4.11 8.96 5.67
C LYS A 57 2.94 9.52 4.87
N ALA A 58 2.09 8.68 4.28
CA ALA A 58 0.88 9.15 3.61
C ALA A 58 -0.15 9.74 4.59
N MET A 59 -0.29 9.16 5.79
CA MET A 59 -1.25 9.64 6.80
C MET A 59 -0.77 10.92 7.51
N LEU A 60 0.53 11.06 7.71
CA LEU A 60 1.10 12.18 8.43
C LEU A 60 1.18 13.48 7.60
N PRO A 61 1.13 14.66 8.23
CA PRO A 61 1.43 15.94 7.59
C PRO A 61 2.89 16.05 7.10
N GLU A 62 3.11 16.84 6.04
CA GLU A 62 4.44 17.07 5.43
C GLU A 62 5.48 17.73 6.38
N LYS A 63 5.07 18.17 7.58
CA LYS A 63 5.98 18.76 8.58
C LYS A 63 6.93 17.75 9.23
N TYR A 64 6.59 16.46 9.21
CA TYR A 64 7.44 15.41 9.76
C TYR A 64 8.40 14.91 8.69
N THR A 65 9.67 14.81 9.04
CA THR A 65 10.71 14.29 8.15
C THR A 65 10.72 12.77 8.13
N ASP A 66 11.38 12.18 7.15
CA ASP A 66 11.50 10.72 7.04
C ASP A 66 12.17 10.12 8.29
N ALA A 67 13.18 10.79 8.85
CA ALA A 67 13.82 10.38 10.09
C ALA A 67 12.85 10.40 11.27
N ASP A 68 11.99 11.42 11.37
CA ASP A 68 10.99 11.50 12.45
C ASP A 68 10.00 10.32 12.39
N ILE A 69 9.62 9.92 11.18
CA ILE A 69 8.68 8.83 10.95
C ILE A 69 9.33 7.48 11.24
N ILE A 70 10.56 7.28 10.77
CA ILE A 70 11.33 6.04 11.03
C ILE A 70 11.51 5.86 12.54
N SER A 71 11.98 6.88 13.25
CA SER A 71 12.13 6.82 14.70
C SER A 71 10.81 6.53 15.42
N ALA A 72 9.70 7.14 14.99
CA ALA A 72 8.39 6.87 15.57
C ALA A 72 7.90 5.42 15.37
N ILE A 73 8.28 4.78 14.26
CA ILE A 73 8.00 3.36 13.99
C ILE A 73 8.91 2.46 14.84
N ASP A 74 10.20 2.76 14.90
CA ASP A 74 11.18 1.98 15.67
C ASP A 74 10.92 2.04 17.19
N GLU A 75 10.31 3.13 17.67
CA GLU A 75 9.93 3.32 19.08
C GLU A 75 8.60 2.63 19.45
N GLN A 76 7.92 1.96 18.52
CA GLN A 76 6.70 1.21 18.85
C GLN A 76 7.01 0.06 19.81
N PRO A 77 6.28 -0.07 20.93
CA PRO A 77 6.55 -1.10 21.93
C PRO A 77 6.26 -2.52 21.41
N ASP A 78 5.33 -2.63 20.46
CA ASP A 78 4.98 -3.87 19.77
C ASP A 78 4.87 -3.59 18.25
N PRO A 79 5.98 -3.71 17.50
CA PRO A 79 6.00 -3.40 16.08
C PRO A 79 5.06 -4.27 15.24
N ASP A 80 4.89 -5.54 15.60
CA ASP A 80 4.04 -6.48 14.87
C ASP A 80 2.56 -6.15 15.09
N ALA A 81 2.16 -5.89 16.34
CA ALA A 81 0.80 -5.44 16.62
C ALA A 81 0.48 -4.09 15.94
N PHE A 82 1.43 -3.14 15.95
CA PHE A 82 1.25 -1.86 15.27
C PHE A 82 1.11 -2.02 13.75
N TYR A 83 1.88 -2.92 13.14
CA TYR A 83 1.75 -3.27 11.73
C TYR A 83 0.33 -3.78 11.41
N ASP A 84 -0.18 -4.71 12.22
CA ASP A 84 -1.52 -5.28 12.04
C ASP A 84 -2.61 -4.22 12.21
N GLU A 85 -2.49 -3.31 13.19
CA GLU A 85 -3.44 -2.21 13.38
C GLU A 85 -3.46 -1.24 12.18
N VAL A 86 -2.30 -0.98 11.56
CA VAL A 86 -2.19 -0.17 10.33
C VAL A 86 -2.88 -0.87 9.15
N VAL A 87 -2.67 -2.19 8.99
CA VAL A 87 -3.35 -2.99 7.96
C VAL A 87 -4.87 -2.99 8.18
N GLU A 88 -5.32 -3.12 9.42
CA GLU A 88 -6.74 -3.04 9.74
C GLU A 88 -7.35 -1.67 9.39
N GLU A 89 -6.67 -0.58 9.74
CA GLU A 89 -7.13 0.78 9.41
C GLU A 89 -7.17 1.01 7.89
N LEU A 90 -6.19 0.45 7.15
CA LEU A 90 -6.20 0.45 5.68
C LEU A 90 -7.43 -0.27 5.13
N HIS A 91 -7.75 -1.45 5.66
CA HIS A 91 -8.91 -2.26 5.24
C HIS A 91 -10.25 -1.65 5.65
N LYS A 92 -10.28 -0.76 6.65
CA LYS A 92 -11.46 0.03 7.03
C LYS A 92 -11.69 1.24 6.11
N SER A 93 -10.66 1.70 5.39
CA SER A 93 -10.77 2.87 4.50
C SER A 93 -11.55 2.58 3.23
N ALA A 94 -12.72 3.21 3.08
CA ALA A 94 -13.50 3.17 1.84
C ALA A 94 -12.73 3.75 0.63
N PHE A 95 -11.83 4.70 0.86
CA PHE A 95 -11.04 5.34 -0.20
C PHE A 95 -9.99 4.39 -0.77
N PHE A 96 -9.14 3.82 0.09
CA PHE A 96 -8.08 2.92 -0.34
C PHE A 96 -8.64 1.60 -0.88
N ARG A 97 -9.70 1.06 -0.26
CA ARG A 97 -10.42 -0.10 -0.81
C ARG A 97 -10.94 0.14 -2.22
N ARG A 98 -11.44 1.35 -2.52
CA ARG A 98 -11.97 1.68 -3.86
C ARG A 98 -10.85 1.70 -4.90
N GLU A 99 -9.73 2.34 -4.59
CA GLU A 99 -8.55 2.35 -5.46
C GLU A 99 -8.05 0.93 -5.71
N MET A 100 -7.90 0.13 -4.65
CA MET A 100 -7.41 -1.23 -4.78
C MET A 100 -8.35 -2.15 -5.57
N LYS A 101 -9.67 -1.99 -5.40
CA LYS A 101 -10.68 -2.70 -6.23
C LYS A 101 -10.59 -2.29 -7.70
N GLN A 102 -10.33 -1.01 -7.98
CA GLN A 102 -10.15 -0.53 -9.35
C GLN A 102 -8.86 -1.09 -9.96
N TRP A 103 -7.76 -1.09 -9.20
CA TRP A 103 -6.51 -1.73 -9.62
C TRP A 103 -6.70 -3.21 -9.94
N LEU A 104 -7.39 -3.95 -9.04
CA LEU A 104 -7.67 -5.38 -9.23
C LEU A 104 -8.45 -5.60 -10.53
N LYS A 105 -9.55 -4.87 -10.72
CA LYS A 105 -10.40 -4.98 -11.92
C LYS A 105 -9.62 -4.69 -13.21
N LEU A 106 -8.73 -3.70 -13.21
CA LEU A 106 -7.91 -3.36 -14.37
C LEU A 106 -6.89 -4.46 -14.69
N ASN A 107 -6.22 -5.00 -13.68
CA ASN A 107 -5.21 -6.03 -13.87
C ASN A 107 -5.80 -7.40 -14.22
N GLU A 108 -6.98 -7.74 -13.68
CA GLU A 108 -7.72 -8.92 -14.13
C GLU A 108 -8.17 -8.80 -15.59
N LYS A 109 -8.67 -7.63 -15.98
CA LYS A 109 -9.21 -7.42 -17.34
C LYS A 109 -8.13 -7.30 -18.40
N TYR A 110 -7.02 -6.63 -18.08
CA TYR A 110 -6.01 -6.25 -19.06
C TYR A 110 -4.63 -6.84 -18.75
N GLY A 111 -4.23 -6.91 -17.48
CA GLY A 111 -2.89 -7.34 -17.06
C GLY A 111 -2.58 -8.79 -17.46
N ILE A 112 -3.49 -9.72 -17.21
CA ILE A 112 -3.32 -11.13 -17.61
C ILE A 112 -3.36 -11.28 -19.12
N SER A 113 -4.33 -10.65 -19.80
CA SER A 113 -4.51 -10.77 -21.26
C SER A 113 -3.32 -10.25 -22.06
N LEU A 114 -2.68 -9.17 -21.61
CA LEU A 114 -1.51 -8.58 -22.27
C LEU A 114 -0.27 -9.50 -22.17
N MET A 115 -0.27 -10.43 -21.21
CA MET A 115 0.76 -11.44 -21.05
C MET A 115 0.43 -12.77 -21.74
N GLU A 116 -0.70 -12.89 -22.46
CA GLU A 116 -1.03 -14.11 -23.20
C GLU A 116 -0.43 -14.09 -24.61
N LYS A 117 0.75 -14.71 -24.74
CA LYS A 117 1.42 -14.92 -26.03
C LYS A 117 1.66 -16.42 -26.24
N LYS A 118 1.57 -16.89 -27.49
CA LYS A 118 1.79 -18.31 -27.82
C LYS A 118 3.23 -18.79 -27.52
N ASN A 119 4.21 -17.90 -27.61
CA ASN A 119 5.63 -18.22 -27.43
C ASN A 119 6.26 -17.38 -26.30
N MET A 120 5.81 -17.59 -25.06
CA MET A 120 6.40 -16.91 -23.89
C MET A 120 7.73 -17.56 -23.49
N THR A 121 8.71 -16.71 -23.18
CA THR A 121 9.96 -17.10 -22.51
C THR A 121 9.70 -17.57 -21.07
N ALA A 122 10.69 -18.23 -20.46
CA ALA A 122 10.59 -18.65 -19.05
C ALA A 122 10.40 -17.47 -18.10
N GLU A 123 11.07 -16.35 -18.36
CA GLU A 123 10.94 -15.12 -17.58
C GLU A 123 9.52 -14.52 -17.67
N GLU A 124 8.95 -14.46 -18.88
CA GLU A 124 7.57 -13.98 -19.08
C GLU A 124 6.55 -14.88 -18.38
N LYS A 125 6.76 -16.21 -18.37
CA LYS A 125 5.91 -17.15 -17.63
C LYS A 125 5.99 -16.91 -16.12
N GLY A 126 7.20 -16.67 -15.60
CA GLY A 126 7.41 -16.31 -14.20
C GLY A 126 6.68 -15.03 -13.81
N LYS A 127 6.79 -13.96 -14.62
CA LYS A 127 6.05 -12.70 -14.40
C LYS A 127 4.54 -12.89 -14.40
N LYS A 128 4.01 -13.71 -15.32
CA LYS A 128 2.57 -14.04 -15.37
C LYS A 128 2.11 -14.81 -14.12
N ALA A 129 2.90 -15.76 -13.64
CA ALA A 129 2.59 -16.50 -12.41
C ALA A 129 2.58 -15.56 -11.20
N LEU A 130 3.63 -14.74 -11.05
CA LEU A 130 3.72 -13.76 -9.97
C LEU A 130 2.52 -12.80 -9.97
N LEU A 131 2.12 -12.26 -11.14
CA LEU A 131 0.93 -11.39 -11.19
C LEU A 131 -0.33 -12.14 -10.74
N LYS A 132 -0.52 -13.39 -11.15
CA LYS A 132 -1.69 -14.18 -10.73
C LYS A 132 -1.71 -14.36 -9.22
N ASP A 133 -0.57 -14.72 -8.62
CA ASP A 133 -0.46 -14.90 -7.17
C ASP A 133 -0.77 -13.58 -6.44
N THR A 134 -0.21 -12.45 -6.91
CA THR A 134 -0.52 -11.13 -6.37
C THR A 134 -2.01 -10.79 -6.49
N LEU A 135 -2.66 -11.08 -7.61
CA LEU A 135 -4.10 -10.81 -7.79
C LEU A 135 -4.95 -11.62 -6.82
N GLU A 136 -4.58 -12.87 -6.55
CA GLU A 136 -5.28 -13.72 -5.57
C GLU A 136 -5.09 -13.21 -4.14
N GLU A 137 -3.88 -12.80 -3.75
CA GLU A 137 -3.65 -12.22 -2.43
C GLU A 137 -4.37 -10.88 -2.25
N VAL A 138 -4.41 -10.04 -3.28
CA VAL A 138 -5.21 -8.81 -3.27
C VAL A 138 -6.70 -9.11 -3.09
N LYS A 139 -7.26 -10.12 -3.79
CA LYS A 139 -8.65 -10.54 -3.60
C LYS A 139 -8.94 -10.96 -2.16
N LYS A 140 -8.04 -11.76 -1.57
CA LYS A 140 -8.15 -12.18 -0.16
C LYS A 140 -8.15 -10.97 0.76
N SER A 141 -7.24 -10.01 0.57
CA SER A 141 -7.16 -8.80 1.39
C SER A 141 -8.40 -7.89 1.27
N LEU A 142 -9.14 -7.95 0.16
CA LEU A 142 -10.32 -7.11 -0.08
C LEU A 142 -11.64 -7.75 0.35
N SER A 143 -11.65 -9.06 0.62
CA SER A 143 -12.80 -9.86 1.02
C SER A 143 -13.14 -9.60 2.49
#